data_AF-A0A528XGQ4-F1
#
_entry.id   AF-A0A528XGQ4-F1
#
_cell.length_a   1.000
_cell.length_b   1.000
_cell.length_c   1.000
_cell.angle_alpha   90.00
_cell.angle_beta   90.00
_cell.angle_gamma   90.00
#
_symmetry.space_group_name_H-M   'P 1'
#
loop_
_entity.id
_entity.type
_entity.pdbx_description
1 polymer ?
#
loop_
_entity_poly.entity_id
_entity_poly.type
_entity_poly.pdbx_seq_one_letter_code
_entity_poly.pdbx_strand_id
1 'polypeptide(L)'
;MTLPNGPVEWDQIRLAVFDLDGTLYDQRRLRAVMLLRLALHAANSRSLAVLQVLKAFRDCREKLGETLATDFATQQYELTAHRTGRSVDAVKAIVEEWIDRRPLDVLRGCRYRGVERVFTALMAQRKTLAVLSDYPAREKLQALGLSADIIVSSGDPDVGVLKPHPAGLQRVLDRAGVPAQAAIMIGDRVDRDWAVAKQHGMRALIRSRNPITGIDTFRDYEDEAFQPLIGRATNK
;
A
#
# COMPACT_ATOMS: atom_id res chain seq x y z
N MET A 1 -12.06 -0.34 21.38
CA MET A 1 -10.86 0.38 21.93
C MET A 1 -10.94 1.79 21.41
N THR A 2 -11.03 2.80 22.27
CA THR A 2 -11.25 4.18 21.84
C THR A 2 -10.03 4.71 21.10
N LEU A 3 -10.25 5.24 19.89
CA LEU A 3 -9.21 5.87 19.09
C LEU A 3 -8.76 7.18 19.78
N PRO A 4 -7.44 7.49 19.81
CA PRO A 4 -6.91 8.72 20.41
C PRO A 4 -7.57 10.02 19.90
N ASN A 5 -7.98 10.06 18.62
CA ASN A 5 -8.62 11.25 18.02
C ASN A 5 -10.16 11.13 17.96
N GLY A 6 -10.76 10.35 18.86
CA GLY A 6 -12.22 10.11 18.90
C GLY A 6 -12.70 9.13 17.83
N PRO A 7 -13.99 8.79 17.76
CA PRO A 7 -14.52 7.93 16.70
C PRO A 7 -14.32 8.55 15.29
N VAL A 8 -14.36 7.71 14.26
CA VAL A 8 -14.30 8.19 12.87
C VAL A 8 -15.69 8.64 12.43
N GLU A 9 -15.83 9.94 12.22
CA GLU A 9 -17.05 10.58 11.71
C GLU A 9 -17.19 10.36 10.20
N TRP A 10 -17.51 9.12 9.80
CA TRP A 10 -17.58 8.73 8.39
C TRP A 10 -18.55 9.56 7.55
N ASP A 11 -19.54 10.23 8.14
CA ASP A 11 -20.41 11.18 7.44
C ASP A 11 -19.68 12.38 6.85
N GLN A 12 -18.60 12.82 7.50
CA GLN A 12 -17.79 13.95 7.04
C GLN A 12 -16.70 13.53 6.05
N ILE A 13 -16.43 12.23 5.94
CA ILE A 13 -15.44 11.67 5.02
C ILE A 13 -16.05 11.49 3.63
N ARG A 14 -15.43 12.13 2.64
CA ARG A 14 -15.78 12.03 1.22
C ARG A 14 -14.79 11.15 0.44
N LEU A 15 -13.56 11.01 0.92
CA LEU A 15 -12.48 10.25 0.30
C LEU A 15 -11.81 9.31 1.31
N ALA A 16 -11.68 8.04 0.95
CA ALA A 16 -10.86 7.08 1.68
C ALA A 16 -9.66 6.67 0.82
N VAL A 17 -8.46 6.97 1.31
CA VAL A 17 -7.19 6.65 0.64
C VAL A 17 -6.57 5.45 1.33
N PHE A 18 -6.39 4.36 0.61
CA PHE A 18 -5.78 3.14 1.14
C PHE A 18 -4.34 3.01 0.64
N ASP A 19 -3.41 2.73 1.55
CA ASP A 19 -2.23 1.97 1.16
C ASP A 19 -2.63 0.56 0.69
N LEU A 20 -1.76 -0.09 -0.07
CA LEU A 20 -1.99 -1.42 -0.63
C LEU A 20 -1.23 -2.52 0.12
N ASP A 21 0.10 -2.41 0.17
CA ASP A 21 1.01 -3.51 0.50
C ASP A 21 1.22 -3.64 2.01
N GLY A 22 0.41 -4.48 2.68
CA GLY A 22 0.43 -4.62 4.15
C GLY A 22 -0.85 -4.08 4.81
N THR A 23 -1.59 -3.28 4.05
CA THR A 23 -2.87 -2.66 4.44
C THR A 23 -4.08 -3.46 3.96
N LEU A 24 -4.17 -3.83 2.67
CA LEU A 24 -5.34 -4.57 2.12
C LEU A 24 -5.18 -6.09 2.19
N TYR A 25 -3.96 -6.59 2.38
CA TYR A 25 -3.66 -8.01 2.47
C TYR A 25 -2.49 -8.28 3.42
N ASP A 26 -2.43 -9.50 3.96
CA ASP A 26 -1.36 -9.94 4.85
C ASP A 26 -0.06 -10.15 4.08
N GLN A 27 0.79 -9.13 4.12
CA GLN A 27 2.08 -9.15 3.44
C GLN A 27 3.02 -10.23 4.00
N ARG A 28 2.87 -10.66 5.26
CA ARG A 28 3.70 -11.73 5.84
C ARG A 28 3.33 -13.07 5.25
N ARG A 29 2.03 -13.35 5.10
CA ARG A 29 1.53 -14.56 4.41
C ARG A 29 1.99 -14.60 2.96
N LEU A 30 1.84 -13.48 2.24
CA LEU A 30 2.32 -13.38 0.86
C LEU A 30 3.83 -13.66 0.77
N ARG A 31 4.63 -12.99 1.61
CA ARG A 31 6.10 -13.15 1.63
C ARG A 31 6.53 -14.58 1.96
N ALA A 32 5.81 -15.30 2.83
CA ALA A 32 6.11 -16.69 3.13
C ALA A 32 5.92 -17.60 1.91
N VAL A 33 4.82 -17.45 1.18
CA VAL A 33 4.57 -18.19 -0.07
C VAL A 33 5.61 -17.84 -1.12
N MET A 34 5.92 -16.55 -1.29
CA MET A 34 6.93 -16.11 -2.25
C MET A 34 8.35 -16.56 -1.89
N LEU A 35 8.68 -16.66 -0.59
CA LEU A 35 9.95 -17.21 -0.14
C LEU A 35 10.09 -18.69 -0.51
N LEU A 36 9.03 -19.49 -0.34
CA LEU A 36 9.03 -20.89 -0.78
C LEU A 36 9.23 -21.00 -2.30
N ARG A 37 8.55 -20.17 -3.09
CA ARG A 37 8.73 -20.11 -4.55
C ARG A 37 10.17 -19.74 -4.94
N LEU A 38 10.76 -18.77 -4.24
CA LEU A 38 12.15 -18.35 -4.45
C LEU A 38 13.15 -19.46 -4.06
N ALA A 39 12.93 -20.15 -2.94
CA ALA A 39 13.78 -21.25 -2.51
C ALA A 39 13.76 -22.42 -3.51
N LEU A 40 12.58 -22.80 -4.00
CA LEU A 40 12.44 -23.82 -5.03
C LEU A 40 13.13 -23.40 -6.34
N HIS A 41 12.96 -22.15 -6.76
CA HIS A 41 13.64 -21.64 -7.95
C HIS A 41 15.16 -21.65 -7.79
N ALA A 42 15.68 -21.23 -6.63
CA ALA A 42 17.12 -21.24 -6.35
C ALA A 42 17.70 -22.66 -6.33
N ALA A 43 16.97 -23.64 -5.80
CA ALA A 43 17.38 -25.04 -5.82
C ALA A 43 17.45 -25.58 -7.26
N ASN A 44 16.44 -25.28 -8.08
CA ASN A 44 16.36 -25.73 -9.46
C ASN A 44 17.40 -25.05 -10.37
N SER A 45 17.62 -23.74 -10.19
CA SER A 45 18.61 -22.98 -10.97
C SER A 45 20.03 -23.08 -10.41
N ARG A 46 20.19 -23.66 -9.21
CA ARG A 46 21.44 -23.68 -8.43
C ARG A 46 22.05 -22.29 -8.27
N SER A 47 21.20 -21.27 -8.13
CA SER A 47 21.62 -19.87 -8.08
C SER A 47 20.77 -19.03 -7.15
N LEU A 48 21.43 -18.18 -6.34
CA LEU A 48 20.80 -17.20 -5.46
C LEU A 48 20.66 -15.82 -6.10
N ALA A 49 20.98 -15.68 -7.40
CA ALA A 49 21.02 -14.39 -8.08
C ALA A 49 19.70 -13.61 -7.99
N VAL A 50 18.56 -14.28 -8.24
CA VAL A 50 17.24 -13.65 -8.13
C VAL A 50 16.99 -13.15 -6.71
N LEU A 51 17.30 -13.96 -5.70
CA LEU A 51 17.12 -13.57 -4.29
C LEU A 51 17.99 -12.36 -3.94
N GLN A 52 19.25 -12.34 -4.37
CA GLN A 52 20.17 -11.23 -4.17
C GLN A 52 19.65 -9.94 -4.83
N VAL A 53 19.15 -10.02 -6.06
CA VAL A 53 18.54 -8.89 -6.78
C VAL A 53 17.32 -8.37 -6.04
N LEU A 54 16.38 -9.22 -5.65
CA LEU A 54 15.17 -8.79 -4.95
C LEU A 54 15.45 -8.20 -3.57
N LYS A 55 16.44 -8.76 -2.85
CA LYS A 55 16.91 -8.19 -1.58
C LYS A 55 17.51 -6.81 -1.79
N ALA A 56 18.46 -6.69 -2.71
CA ALA A 56 19.10 -5.42 -3.04
C ALA A 56 18.07 -4.37 -3.51
N PHE A 57 17.09 -4.77 -4.34
CA PHE A 57 16.04 -3.90 -4.83
C PHE A 57 15.19 -3.31 -3.71
N ARG A 58 14.80 -4.12 -2.72
CA ARG A 58 14.05 -3.65 -1.53
C ARG A 58 14.92 -2.76 -0.63
N ASP A 59 16.18 -3.14 -0.41
CA ASP A 59 17.13 -2.38 0.41
C ASP A 59 17.47 -1.02 -0.23
N CYS A 60 17.56 -0.94 -1.56
CA CYS A 60 17.68 0.33 -2.29
C CYS A 60 16.43 1.20 -2.13
N ARG A 61 15.24 0.59 -2.20
CA ARG A 61 13.96 1.30 -2.06
C ARG A 61 13.81 2.00 -0.72
N GLU A 62 14.06 1.28 0.38
CA GLU A 62 13.91 1.85 1.72
C GLU A 62 14.87 3.03 1.90
N LYS A 63 16.13 2.91 1.45
CA LYS A 63 17.11 4.00 1.48
C LYS A 63 16.67 5.23 0.67
N LEU A 64 16.19 5.04 -0.56
CA LEU A 64 15.69 6.14 -1.39
C LEU A 64 14.45 6.81 -0.78
N GLY A 65 13.61 6.02 -0.10
CA GLY A 65 12.47 6.52 0.65
C GLY A 65 12.87 7.30 1.91
N GLU A 66 13.96 6.96 2.57
CA GLU A 66 14.51 7.74 3.70
C GLU A 66 15.08 9.08 3.22
N THR A 67 15.72 9.12 2.05
CA THR A 67 16.30 10.34 1.47
C THR A 67 15.30 11.17 0.66
N LEU A 68 14.05 10.72 0.53
CA LEU A 68 13.00 11.37 -0.29
C LEU A 68 13.47 11.71 -1.72
N ALA A 69 14.18 10.77 -2.35
CA ALA A 69 14.76 10.99 -3.67
C ALA A 69 13.69 11.22 -4.75
N THR A 70 13.93 12.17 -5.65
CA THR A 70 13.16 12.35 -6.89
C THR A 70 13.59 11.34 -7.94
N ASP A 71 12.68 10.95 -8.85
CA ASP A 71 12.94 9.90 -9.84
C ASP A 71 13.46 8.60 -9.19
N PHE A 72 12.90 8.26 -8.01
CA PHE A 72 13.40 7.13 -7.25
C PHE A 72 13.30 5.81 -8.04
N ALA A 73 12.34 5.70 -8.96
CA ALA A 73 12.12 4.50 -9.74
C ALA A 73 13.35 4.18 -10.61
N THR A 74 13.83 5.16 -11.38
CA THR A 74 15.04 5.02 -12.21
C THR A 74 16.26 4.75 -11.33
N GLN A 75 16.47 5.57 -10.29
CA GLN A 75 17.59 5.41 -9.36
C GLN A 75 17.59 4.05 -8.67
N GLN A 76 16.42 3.52 -8.29
CA GLN A 76 16.31 2.22 -7.63
C GLN A 76 16.80 1.10 -8.53
N TYR A 77 16.44 1.12 -9.81
CA TYR A 77 16.91 0.11 -10.78
C TYR A 77 18.42 0.23 -11.02
N GLU A 78 18.94 1.43 -11.21
CA GLU A 78 20.38 1.67 -11.45
C GLU A 78 21.23 1.27 -10.24
N LEU A 79 20.85 1.67 -9.03
CA LEU A 79 21.56 1.32 -7.80
C LEU A 79 21.52 -0.20 -7.56
N THR A 80 20.42 -0.85 -7.89
CA THR A 80 20.29 -2.31 -7.75
C THR A 80 21.16 -3.04 -8.77
N ALA A 81 21.15 -2.59 -10.02
CA ALA A 81 21.99 -3.12 -11.10
C ALA A 81 23.47 -3.03 -10.72
N HIS A 82 23.92 -1.84 -10.30
CA HIS A 82 25.28 -1.61 -9.82
C HIS A 82 25.64 -2.51 -8.62
N ARG A 83 24.79 -2.59 -7.59
CA ARG A 83 25.06 -3.40 -6.39
C ARG A 83 25.13 -4.90 -6.64
N THR A 84 24.48 -5.38 -7.70
CA THR A 84 24.37 -6.82 -7.99
C THR A 84 25.21 -7.26 -9.19
N GLY A 85 25.92 -6.32 -9.84
CA GLY A 85 26.67 -6.60 -11.06
C GLY A 85 25.79 -7.06 -12.23
N ARG A 86 24.54 -6.59 -12.29
CA ARG A 86 23.57 -6.95 -13.33
C ARG A 86 23.27 -5.75 -14.21
N SER A 87 22.74 -5.99 -15.42
CA SER A 87 22.16 -4.91 -16.22
C SER A 87 20.84 -4.43 -15.62
N VAL A 88 20.48 -3.18 -15.88
CA VAL A 88 19.18 -2.61 -15.49
C VAL A 88 18.03 -3.45 -16.04
N ASP A 89 18.11 -3.90 -17.29
CA ASP A 89 17.06 -4.72 -17.91
C ASP A 89 16.90 -6.08 -17.23
N ALA A 90 18.00 -6.71 -16.78
CA ALA A 90 17.94 -7.94 -16.02
C ALA A 90 17.26 -7.73 -14.66
N VAL A 91 17.52 -6.61 -13.99
CA VAL A 91 16.83 -6.26 -12.73
C VAL A 91 15.34 -6.03 -12.98
N LYS A 92 14.98 -5.26 -14.03
CA LYS A 92 13.58 -5.01 -14.42
C LYS A 92 12.84 -6.32 -14.67
N ALA A 93 13.39 -7.22 -15.47
CA ALA A 93 12.78 -8.52 -15.76
C ALA A 93 12.59 -9.39 -14.50
N ILE A 94 13.55 -9.36 -13.57
CA ILE A 94 13.43 -10.07 -12.28
C ILE A 94 12.34 -9.44 -11.41
N VAL A 95 12.27 -8.12 -11.34
CA VAL A 95 11.27 -7.40 -10.54
C VAL A 95 9.86 -7.62 -11.10
N GLU A 96 9.67 -7.45 -12.39
CA GLU A 96 8.40 -7.70 -13.07
C GLU A 96 7.91 -9.13 -12.81
N GLU A 97 8.79 -10.11 -12.94
CA GLU A 97 8.44 -11.50 -12.71
C GLU A 97 8.09 -11.78 -11.23
N TRP A 98 8.92 -11.35 -10.30
CA TRP A 98 8.86 -11.83 -8.91
C TRP A 98 8.14 -10.90 -7.94
N ILE A 99 8.00 -9.62 -8.26
CA ILE A 99 7.29 -8.63 -7.45
C ILE A 99 5.92 -8.31 -8.05
N ASP A 100 5.84 -8.18 -9.37
CA ASP A 100 4.60 -7.69 -10.01
C ASP A 100 3.71 -8.85 -10.45
N ARG A 101 4.25 -9.84 -11.17
CA ARG A 101 3.45 -10.92 -11.79
C ARG A 101 3.20 -12.13 -10.89
N ARG A 102 4.26 -12.78 -10.40
CA ARG A 102 4.13 -14.04 -9.62
C ARG A 102 3.29 -13.91 -8.36
N PRO A 103 3.26 -12.80 -7.62
CA PRO A 103 2.42 -12.72 -6.42
C PRO A 103 0.91 -12.71 -6.69
N LEU A 104 0.47 -12.35 -7.91
CA LEU A 104 -0.94 -12.05 -8.20
C LEU A 104 -1.88 -13.24 -7.94
N ASP A 105 -1.47 -14.46 -8.29
CA ASP A 105 -2.32 -15.65 -8.18
C ASP A 105 -2.66 -16.04 -6.73
N VAL A 106 -1.87 -15.58 -5.75
CA VAL A 106 -2.06 -15.88 -4.33
C VAL A 106 -2.58 -14.69 -3.51
N LEU A 107 -2.63 -13.50 -4.10
CA LEU A 107 -3.03 -12.26 -3.40
C LEU A 107 -4.43 -12.38 -2.79
N ARG A 108 -5.40 -12.93 -3.53
CA ARG A 108 -6.78 -13.08 -3.04
C ARG A 108 -6.86 -13.85 -1.73
N GLY A 109 -6.07 -14.93 -1.60
CA GLY A 109 -6.00 -15.74 -0.38
C GLY A 109 -5.30 -15.04 0.79
N CYS A 110 -4.54 -13.97 0.52
CA CYS A 110 -3.88 -13.16 1.53
C CYS A 110 -4.70 -11.93 1.96
N ARG A 111 -5.78 -11.59 1.26
CA ARG A 111 -6.63 -10.43 1.55
C ARG A 111 -7.13 -10.48 3.01
N TYR A 112 -7.05 -9.36 3.72
CA TYR A 112 -7.58 -9.33 5.09
C TYR A 112 -9.10 -9.50 5.08
N ARG A 113 -9.61 -10.10 6.15
CA ARG A 113 -11.05 -10.20 6.38
C ARG A 113 -11.65 -8.80 6.51
N GLY A 114 -12.91 -8.64 6.08
CA GLY A 114 -13.63 -7.38 6.18
C GLY A 114 -13.30 -6.32 5.12
N VAL A 115 -12.16 -6.39 4.42
CA VAL A 115 -11.76 -5.40 3.40
C VAL A 115 -12.84 -5.20 2.33
N GLU A 116 -13.37 -6.29 1.78
CA GLU A 116 -14.44 -6.24 0.78
C GLU A 116 -15.70 -5.56 1.32
N ARG A 117 -16.08 -5.83 2.58
CA ARG A 117 -17.25 -5.21 3.21
C ARG A 117 -17.05 -3.70 3.38
N VAL A 118 -15.85 -3.28 3.77
CA VAL A 118 -15.50 -1.86 3.88
C VAL A 118 -15.54 -1.18 2.51
N PHE A 119 -14.94 -1.77 1.48
CA PHE A 119 -14.99 -1.23 0.11
C PHE A 119 -16.44 -1.11 -0.39
N THR A 120 -17.25 -2.16 -0.23
CA THR A 120 -18.67 -2.16 -0.61
C THR A 120 -19.45 -1.09 0.16
N ALA A 121 -19.21 -0.93 1.46
CA ALA A 121 -19.88 0.10 2.26
C ALA A 121 -19.49 1.52 1.83
N LEU A 122 -18.21 1.76 1.51
CA LEU A 122 -17.72 3.04 1.00
C LEU A 122 -18.37 3.38 -0.35
N MET A 123 -18.46 2.41 -1.26
CA MET A 123 -19.15 2.56 -2.56
C MET A 123 -20.66 2.82 -2.39
N ALA A 124 -21.35 2.06 -1.53
CA ALA A 124 -22.78 2.23 -1.28
C ALA A 124 -23.13 3.61 -0.70
N GLN A 125 -22.18 4.20 0.03
CA GLN A 125 -22.28 5.55 0.59
C GLN A 125 -21.70 6.64 -0.34
N ARG A 126 -21.39 6.29 -1.60
CA ARG A 126 -20.86 7.20 -2.63
C ARG A 126 -19.61 7.97 -2.20
N LYS A 127 -18.77 7.32 -1.38
CA LYS A 127 -17.45 7.87 -1.02
C LYS A 127 -16.45 7.49 -2.11
N THR A 128 -15.56 8.41 -2.45
CA THR A 128 -14.48 8.15 -3.40
C THR A 128 -13.46 7.22 -2.76
N LEU A 129 -13.10 6.16 -3.48
CA LEU A 129 -12.07 5.20 -3.09
C LEU A 129 -10.78 5.50 -3.85
N ALA A 130 -9.70 5.70 -3.12
CA ALA A 130 -8.37 5.87 -3.69
C ALA A 130 -7.38 4.85 -3.13
N VAL A 131 -6.38 4.50 -3.95
CA VAL A 131 -5.22 3.72 -3.52
C VAL A 131 -3.96 4.51 -3.79
N LEU A 132 -3.13 4.68 -2.76
CA LEU A 132 -1.80 5.28 -2.82
C LEU A 132 -0.76 4.24 -2.43
N SER A 133 -0.14 3.61 -3.43
CA SER A 133 0.83 2.53 -3.24
C SER A 133 2.23 2.97 -3.62
N ASP A 134 3.24 2.42 -2.94
CA ASP A 134 4.61 2.59 -3.41
C ASP A 134 4.85 1.80 -4.70
N TYR A 135 4.28 0.60 -4.84
CA TYR A 135 4.44 -0.24 -6.03
C TYR A 135 3.30 -0.01 -7.05
N PRO A 136 3.44 -0.53 -8.29
CA PRO A 136 2.30 -0.63 -9.21
C PRO A 136 1.12 -1.34 -8.54
N ALA A 137 -0.05 -0.69 -8.54
CA ALA A 137 -1.19 -1.11 -7.73
C ALA A 137 -2.32 -1.80 -8.53
N ARG A 138 -2.45 -1.49 -9.82
CA ARG A 138 -3.64 -1.86 -10.62
C ARG A 138 -3.88 -3.37 -10.67
N GLU A 139 -2.88 -4.15 -11.07
CA GLU A 139 -3.02 -5.61 -11.18
C GLU A 139 -3.21 -6.28 -9.82
N LYS A 140 -2.53 -5.78 -8.78
CA LYS A 140 -2.70 -6.27 -7.40
C LYS A 140 -4.12 -6.04 -6.89
N LEU A 141 -4.72 -4.87 -7.14
CA LEU A 141 -6.11 -4.61 -6.77
C LEU A 141 -7.08 -5.55 -7.47
N GLN A 142 -6.88 -5.77 -8.78
CA GLN A 142 -7.68 -6.72 -9.54
C GLN A 142 -7.55 -8.14 -8.98
N ALA A 143 -6.34 -8.59 -8.69
CA ALA A 143 -6.07 -9.90 -8.09
C ALA A 143 -6.69 -10.05 -6.68
N LEU A 144 -6.76 -8.96 -5.91
CA LEU A 144 -7.48 -8.92 -4.63
C LEU A 144 -9.01 -8.92 -4.80
N GLY A 145 -9.53 -8.78 -6.02
CA GLY A 145 -10.96 -8.61 -6.29
C GLY A 145 -11.51 -7.31 -5.72
N LEU A 146 -10.72 -6.23 -5.80
CA LEU A 146 -11.07 -4.89 -5.32
C LEU A 146 -10.93 -3.88 -6.47
N SER A 147 -11.64 -2.77 -6.36
CA SER A 147 -11.57 -1.64 -7.28
C SER A 147 -11.47 -0.33 -6.50
N ALA A 148 -10.85 0.68 -7.12
CA ALA A 148 -10.78 2.04 -6.61
C ALA A 148 -11.01 3.02 -7.76
N ASP A 149 -11.60 4.18 -7.47
CA ASP A 149 -11.85 5.25 -8.44
C ASP A 149 -10.53 5.90 -8.86
N ILE A 150 -9.61 6.04 -7.91
CA ILE A 150 -8.30 6.66 -8.11
C ILE A 150 -7.21 5.67 -7.70
N ILE A 151 -6.24 5.46 -8.59
CA ILE A 151 -5.05 4.66 -8.29
C ILE A 151 -3.85 5.55 -8.60
N VAL A 152 -2.99 5.73 -7.60
CA VAL A 152 -1.73 6.46 -7.70
C VAL A 152 -0.62 5.58 -7.15
N SER A 153 0.42 5.39 -7.95
CA SER A 153 1.63 4.67 -7.55
C SER A 153 2.80 5.64 -7.45
N SER A 154 3.67 5.47 -6.45
CA SER A 154 4.82 6.34 -6.25
C SER A 154 5.71 6.43 -7.51
N GLY A 155 5.84 5.33 -8.25
CA GLY A 155 6.60 5.27 -9.50
C GLY A 155 5.90 5.85 -10.74
N ASP A 156 4.68 6.38 -10.63
CA ASP A 156 4.01 7.02 -11.75
C ASP A 156 4.82 8.25 -12.21
N PRO A 157 4.90 8.53 -13.53
CA PRO A 157 5.70 9.65 -14.05
C PRO A 157 5.32 11.03 -13.49
N ASP A 158 4.06 11.22 -13.09
CA ASP A 158 3.55 12.45 -12.48
C ASP A 158 3.73 12.50 -10.95
N VAL A 159 4.37 11.50 -10.34
CA VAL A 159 4.65 11.42 -8.89
C VAL A 159 6.15 11.31 -8.61
N GLY A 160 6.79 10.23 -9.06
CA GLY A 160 8.25 10.04 -9.01
C GLY A 160 8.90 10.02 -7.62
N VAL A 161 8.13 9.88 -6.55
CA VAL A 161 8.60 9.95 -5.13
C VAL A 161 7.83 8.98 -4.25
N LEU A 162 8.50 8.42 -3.23
CA LEU A 162 7.89 7.52 -2.25
C LEU A 162 7.21 8.28 -1.12
N LYS A 163 6.21 7.65 -0.48
CA LYS A 163 5.75 8.09 0.85
C LYS A 163 6.96 8.15 1.80
N PRO A 164 7.06 9.11 2.75
CA PRO A 164 6.05 10.09 3.11
C PRO A 164 6.16 11.42 2.33
N HIS A 165 6.80 11.47 1.16
CA HIS A 165 6.80 12.67 0.35
C HIS A 165 5.35 13.09 0.01
N PRO A 166 4.97 14.37 0.12
CA PRO A 166 3.57 14.78 0.03
C PRO A 166 2.96 14.63 -1.36
N ALA A 167 3.77 14.69 -2.42
CA ALA A 167 3.29 14.73 -3.81
C ALA A 167 2.31 13.60 -4.19
N GLY A 168 2.54 12.37 -3.74
CA GLY A 168 1.65 11.24 -4.06
C GLY A 168 0.25 11.43 -3.46
N LEU A 169 0.17 11.85 -2.19
CA LEU A 169 -1.12 12.11 -1.54
C LEU A 169 -1.78 13.38 -2.09
N GLN A 170 -1.00 14.45 -2.33
CA GLN A 170 -1.50 15.66 -2.98
C GLN A 170 -2.16 15.32 -4.32
N ARG A 171 -1.53 14.46 -5.13
CA ARG A 171 -2.07 14.01 -6.41
C ARG A 171 -3.41 13.29 -6.27
N VAL A 172 -3.56 12.46 -5.24
CA VAL A 172 -4.83 11.79 -4.93
C VAL A 172 -5.92 12.81 -4.56
N LEU A 173 -5.60 13.77 -3.69
CA LEU A 173 -6.54 14.83 -3.27
C LEU A 173 -6.98 15.68 -4.47
N ASP A 174 -6.06 16.06 -5.34
CA ASP A 174 -6.35 16.84 -6.55
C ASP A 174 -7.25 16.08 -7.52
N ARG A 175 -7.00 14.78 -7.75
CA ARG A 175 -7.86 13.93 -8.60
C ARG A 175 -9.26 13.77 -8.01
N ALA A 176 -9.37 13.71 -6.68
CA ALA A 176 -10.65 13.57 -6.00
C ALA A 176 -11.44 14.89 -5.91
N GLY A 177 -10.76 16.04 -5.95
CA GLY A 177 -11.38 17.34 -5.66
C GLY A 177 -11.90 17.42 -4.22
N VAL A 178 -11.21 16.78 -3.28
CA VAL A 178 -11.60 16.68 -1.86
C VAL A 178 -10.50 17.29 -0.99
N PRO A 179 -10.83 18.20 -0.05
CA PRO A 179 -9.85 18.72 0.89
C PRO A 179 -9.43 17.64 1.89
N ALA A 180 -8.18 17.72 2.38
CA ALA A 180 -7.61 16.75 3.31
C ALA A 180 -8.47 16.51 4.57
N GLN A 181 -9.20 17.52 5.04
CA GLN A 181 -10.07 17.42 6.23
C GLN A 181 -11.30 16.53 6.01
N ALA A 182 -11.70 16.33 4.75
CA ALA A 182 -12.78 15.42 4.34
C ALA A 182 -12.25 14.10 3.78
N ALA A 183 -10.97 13.80 4.02
CA ALA A 183 -10.29 12.59 3.58
C ALA A 183 -9.67 11.84 4.77
N ILE A 184 -9.44 10.54 4.60
CA ILE A 184 -8.79 9.70 5.59
C ILE A 184 -7.78 8.76 4.92
N MET A 185 -6.57 8.66 5.48
CA MET A 185 -5.57 7.65 5.09
C MET A 185 -5.83 6.37 5.89
N ILE A 186 -5.84 5.23 5.23
CA ILE A 186 -5.80 3.92 5.85
C ILE A 186 -4.50 3.26 5.39
N GLY A 187 -3.61 2.95 6.32
CA GLY A 187 -2.31 2.35 6.01
C GLY A 187 -1.82 1.41 7.09
N ASP A 188 -0.57 0.96 7.01
CA ASP A 188 0.05 0.07 8.01
C ASP A 188 1.38 0.61 8.54
N ARG A 189 1.93 1.67 7.94
CA ARG A 189 3.22 2.27 8.32
C ARG A 189 3.06 3.68 8.90
N VAL A 190 3.62 3.88 10.10
CA VAL A 190 3.66 5.21 10.74
C VAL A 190 4.61 6.16 10.02
N ASP A 191 5.78 5.66 9.64
CA ASP A 191 6.83 6.41 8.95
C ASP A 191 6.49 6.77 7.49
N ARG A 192 5.42 6.18 6.94
CA ARG A 192 4.96 6.39 5.56
C ARG A 192 3.54 6.96 5.53
N ASP A 193 2.54 6.13 5.81
CA ASP A 193 1.12 6.45 5.62
C ASP A 193 0.62 7.49 6.62
N TRP A 194 0.94 7.32 7.90
CA TRP A 194 0.59 8.32 8.91
C TRP A 194 1.36 9.62 8.70
N ALA A 195 2.66 9.53 8.41
CA ALA A 195 3.52 10.68 8.20
C ALA A 195 3.03 11.55 7.02
N VAL A 196 2.68 10.95 5.87
CA VAL A 196 2.18 11.71 4.71
C VAL A 196 0.80 12.31 4.98
N ALA A 197 -0.08 11.60 5.70
CA ALA A 197 -1.39 12.14 6.08
C ALA A 197 -1.26 13.32 7.04
N LYS A 198 -0.40 13.20 8.06
CA LYS A 198 -0.12 14.26 9.03
C LYS A 198 0.39 15.53 8.36
N GLN A 199 1.26 15.43 7.36
CA GLN A 199 1.75 16.60 6.61
C GLN A 199 0.63 17.40 5.92
N HIS A 200 -0.49 16.75 5.57
CA HIS A 200 -1.66 17.40 4.97
C HIS A 200 -2.72 17.80 6.00
N GLY A 201 -2.47 17.60 7.30
CA GLY A 201 -3.51 17.72 8.32
C GLY A 201 -4.66 16.72 8.14
N MET A 202 -4.41 15.62 7.43
CA MET A 202 -5.37 14.57 7.15
C MET A 202 -5.35 13.52 8.26
N ARG A 203 -6.54 13.02 8.62
CA ARG A 203 -6.65 11.92 9.59
C ARG A 203 -6.09 10.62 8.99
N ALA A 204 -5.49 9.77 9.83
CA ALA A 204 -4.99 8.47 9.43
C ALA A 204 -5.38 7.36 10.41
N LEU A 205 -5.77 6.20 9.89
CA LEU A 205 -5.94 4.94 10.60
C LEU A 205 -4.80 4.00 10.23
N ILE A 206 -4.04 3.55 11.23
CA ILE A 206 -2.89 2.66 11.01
C ILE A 206 -3.18 1.25 11.50
N ARG A 207 -3.10 0.29 10.58
CA ARG A 207 -3.27 -1.11 10.87
C ARG A 207 -2.09 -1.61 11.71
N SER A 208 -2.32 -1.94 12.97
CA SER A 208 -1.30 -2.44 13.87
C SER A 208 -1.86 -3.48 14.81
N ARG A 209 -1.04 -4.50 15.14
CA ARG A 209 -1.41 -5.51 16.15
C ARG A 209 -1.49 -4.91 17.55
N ASN A 210 -0.66 -3.91 17.81
CA ASN A 210 -0.56 -3.23 19.10
C ASN A 210 -0.90 -1.74 18.93
N PRO A 211 -1.59 -1.13 19.88
CA PRO A 211 -1.83 0.31 19.87
C PRO A 211 -0.50 1.08 19.81
N ILE A 212 -0.51 2.21 19.12
CA ILE A 212 0.62 3.13 19.03
C ILE A 212 0.21 4.44 19.68
N THR A 213 1.01 4.93 20.62
CA THR A 213 0.69 6.14 21.40
C THR A 213 0.40 7.33 20.49
N GLY A 214 -0.77 7.94 20.66
CA GLY A 214 -1.18 9.14 19.92
C GLY A 214 -1.59 8.90 18.46
N ILE A 215 -1.66 7.64 18.01
CA ILE A 215 -2.04 7.28 16.63
C ILE A 215 -3.30 6.43 16.67
N ASP A 216 -4.28 6.79 15.83
CA ASP A 216 -5.47 5.97 15.63
C ASP A 216 -5.06 4.65 14.95
N THR A 217 -5.30 3.54 15.65
CA THR A 217 -4.92 2.21 15.18
C THR A 217 -6.11 1.27 15.13
N PHE A 218 -6.07 0.33 14.20
CA PHE A 218 -7.03 -0.77 14.09
C PHE A 218 -6.28 -2.08 13.82
N ARG A 219 -6.88 -3.21 14.16
CA ARG A 219 -6.32 -4.55 13.94
C ARG A 219 -6.96 -5.23 12.74
N ASP A 220 -8.28 -5.09 12.63
CA ASP A 220 -9.10 -5.73 11.61
C ASP A 220 -10.13 -4.74 11.03
N TYR A 221 -10.58 -4.99 9.81
CA TYR A 221 -11.59 -4.18 9.14
C TYR A 221 -13.00 -4.39 9.71
N GLU A 222 -13.17 -5.35 10.61
CA GLU A 222 -14.39 -5.54 11.41
C GLU A 222 -14.36 -4.75 12.75
N ASP A 223 -13.30 -4.00 13.04
CA ASP A 223 -13.19 -3.20 14.28
C ASP A 223 -14.21 -2.05 14.33
N GLU A 224 -14.46 -1.53 15.54
CA GLU A 224 -15.38 -0.42 15.85
C GLU A 224 -15.18 0.81 14.94
N ALA A 225 -13.94 1.07 14.51
CA ALA A 225 -13.61 2.17 13.62
C ALA A 225 -14.36 2.10 12.26
N PHE A 226 -14.73 0.92 11.78
CA PHE A 226 -15.42 0.71 10.49
C PHE A 226 -16.90 0.34 10.65
N GLN A 227 -17.37 0.03 11.86
CA GLN A 227 -18.77 -0.36 12.11
C GLN A 227 -19.79 0.68 11.63
N PRO A 228 -19.59 2.00 11.79
CA PRO A 228 -20.52 3.00 11.24
C PRO A 228 -20.64 2.94 9.71
N LEU A 229 -19.60 2.51 8.99
CA LEU A 229 -19.69 2.29 7.55
C LEU A 229 -20.50 1.02 7.24
N ILE A 230 -20.14 -0.08 7.90
CA ILE A 230 -20.64 -1.41 7.56
C ILE A 230 -22.11 -1.57 7.98
N GLY A 231 -22.50 -1.13 9.16
CA GLY A 231 -23.87 -1.27 9.68
C GLY A 231 -24.93 -0.52 8.87
N ARG A 232 -24.52 0.49 8.09
CA ARG A 232 -25.41 1.22 7.18
C ARG A 232 -25.62 0.53 5.85
N ALA A 233 -24.66 -0.30 5.43
CA ALA A 233 -24.76 -1.07 4.19
C ALA A 233 -25.73 -2.27 4.32
N THR A 234 -25.98 -2.75 5.54
CA THR A 234 -26.88 -3.88 5.82
C THR A 234 -28.35 -3.49 6.05
N ASN A 235 -28.65 -2.19 6.20
CA ASN A 235 -30.01 -1.68 6.43
C ASN A 235 -30.70 -1.19 5.13
N LYS A 236 -30.28 -1.71 3.98
CA LYS A 236 -30.86 -1.38 2.67
C LYS A 236 -31.18 -2.62 1.87
#